data_AF-A0A6B3GX58-F1
#
_entry.id   AF-A0A6B3GX58-F1
#
_cell.length_a   1.000
_cell.length_b   1.000
_cell.length_c   1.000
_cell.angle_alpha   90.00
_cell.angle_beta   90.00
_cell.angle_gamma   90.00
#
_symmetry.space_group_name_H-M   'P 1'
#
loop_
_entity.id
_entity.type
_entity.pdbx_description
1 polymer ?
#
loop_
_entity_poly.entity_id
_entity_poly.type
_entity_poly.pdbx_seq_one_letter_code
_entity_poly.pdbx_strand_id
1 'polypeptide(L)'
;MEIKSLEELQAVDERTLSFTPLGLGRMLPEDSADFQQRVVAGLRLADDVADTTRQRFEQLCTAFTHGVLCYELFTLVEDGTRLALEQALRDRFAVHHQGRNVEVRDSRGRIHRIPVSNYPEFFERLRKIGRPEIRMEPAGDWTRFSGMLAGLLKWARRQGLLRGQRNRSLEPTHQELRNMVAHGTYHLTTPVDAARSLSDLAETINHLWGQQTPGGRLYPAPVERSVVAIGWSADAGRTVMGRADRLDETYDDIEFTYILVRAVHDDPKLMEFDSRRATTAFPAQYMWGPGTRDEALAWLDRDPPSADLCDHLDQVVVVRSLGGRIDAPSYPAIAAARPRAEQAGIWHAVRVDRPLDAMSHVRAVTEGTPGHRPEGECRSCPAETLAKGDITVVLEAARRAGADTEPLHVPDVRTP
;
A
#
# COMPACT_ATOMS: atom_id res chain seq x y z
N MET A 1 -31.11 -0.27 -34.80
CA MET A 1 -30.68 -1.40 -33.98
C MET A 1 -31.28 -2.64 -34.61
N GLU A 2 -30.45 -3.52 -35.16
CA GLU A 2 -30.90 -4.81 -35.68
C GLU A 2 -31.14 -5.76 -34.50
N ILE A 3 -32.22 -6.54 -34.56
CA ILE A 3 -32.56 -7.51 -33.52
C ILE A 3 -31.69 -8.75 -33.76
N LYS A 4 -30.85 -9.08 -32.78
CA LYS A 4 -30.03 -10.29 -32.79
C LYS A 4 -30.84 -11.52 -32.36
N SER A 5 -30.56 -12.66 -32.95
CA SER A 5 -31.01 -13.98 -32.50
C SER A 5 -30.34 -14.38 -31.18
N LEU A 6 -30.87 -15.40 -30.50
CA LEU A 6 -30.25 -15.93 -29.28
C LEU A 6 -28.86 -16.51 -29.56
N GLU A 7 -28.68 -17.19 -30.69
CA GLU A 7 -27.39 -17.76 -31.11
C GLU A 7 -26.33 -16.66 -31.29
N GLU A 8 -26.68 -15.54 -31.94
CA GLU A 8 -25.79 -14.38 -32.08
C GLU A 8 -25.48 -13.69 -30.74
N LEU A 9 -26.36 -13.76 -29.75
CA LEU A 9 -26.11 -13.24 -28.40
C LEU A 9 -25.23 -14.17 -27.55
N GLN A 10 -25.17 -15.47 -27.90
CA GLN A 10 -24.35 -16.49 -27.24
C GLN A 10 -22.99 -16.68 -27.92
N ALA A 11 -22.80 -16.14 -29.12
CA ALA A 11 -21.53 -16.14 -29.81
C ALA A 11 -20.47 -15.37 -29.00
N VAL A 12 -19.26 -15.95 -28.89
CA VAL A 12 -18.14 -15.30 -28.22
C VAL A 12 -17.65 -14.10 -29.02
N ASP A 13 -17.33 -13.02 -28.31
CA ASP A 13 -16.69 -11.86 -28.91
C ASP A 13 -15.23 -12.18 -29.24
N GLU A 14 -14.87 -12.13 -30.53
CA GLU A 14 -13.54 -12.53 -31.01
C GLU A 14 -12.41 -11.73 -30.35
N ARG A 15 -12.67 -10.48 -29.93
CA ARG A 15 -11.68 -9.63 -29.25
C ARG A 15 -11.24 -10.24 -27.92
N THR A 16 -12.13 -10.94 -27.22
CA THR A 16 -11.83 -11.55 -25.92
C THR A 16 -10.89 -12.74 -26.06
N LEU A 17 -10.92 -13.43 -27.20
CA LEU A 17 -10.07 -14.60 -27.47
C LEU A 17 -8.59 -14.26 -27.54
N SER A 18 -8.23 -12.98 -27.71
CA SER A 18 -6.85 -12.53 -27.81
C SER A 18 -6.08 -12.53 -26.49
N PHE A 19 -6.77 -12.65 -25.34
CA PHE A 19 -6.18 -12.51 -24.02
C PHE A 19 -5.97 -13.86 -23.34
N THR A 20 -4.70 -14.25 -23.17
CA THR A 20 -4.29 -15.55 -22.63
C THR A 20 -3.53 -15.40 -21.31
N PRO A 21 -3.32 -16.48 -20.54
CA PRO A 21 -2.49 -16.44 -19.33
C PRO A 21 -1.05 -15.96 -19.56
N LEU A 22 -0.53 -16.09 -20.79
CA LEU A 22 0.84 -15.71 -21.17
C LEU A 22 0.90 -14.35 -21.90
N GLY A 23 -0.20 -13.59 -21.90
CA GLY A 23 -0.33 -12.33 -22.65
C GLY A 23 -1.17 -12.49 -23.91
N LEU A 24 -0.80 -11.78 -24.99
CA LEU A 24 -1.55 -11.81 -26.23
C LEU A 24 -1.33 -13.12 -27.00
N GLY A 25 -2.41 -13.73 -27.43
CA GLY A 25 -2.42 -15.01 -28.15
C GLY A 25 -3.80 -15.26 -28.76
N ARG A 26 -4.18 -16.53 -28.96
CA ARG A 26 -5.57 -16.88 -29.36
C ARG A 26 -6.01 -18.11 -28.59
N MET A 27 -7.11 -17.98 -27.86
CA MET A 27 -7.74 -19.07 -27.11
C MET A 27 -8.94 -19.64 -27.87
N LEU A 28 -9.29 -20.88 -27.54
CA LEU A 28 -10.60 -21.42 -27.86
C LEU A 28 -11.67 -20.68 -27.02
N PRO A 29 -12.90 -20.55 -27.53
CA PRO A 29 -14.02 -19.95 -26.80
C PRO A 29 -14.21 -20.47 -25.37
N GLU A 30 -14.18 -21.79 -25.19
CA GLU A 30 -14.39 -22.47 -23.92
C GLU A 30 -13.24 -22.21 -22.95
N ASP A 31 -12.00 -22.25 -23.44
CA ASP A 31 -10.81 -21.95 -22.64
C ASP A 31 -10.82 -20.48 -22.20
N SER A 32 -11.25 -19.57 -23.07
CA SER A 32 -11.38 -18.15 -22.75
C SER A 32 -12.42 -17.95 -21.64
N ALA A 33 -13.58 -18.61 -21.74
CA ALA A 33 -14.62 -18.57 -20.72
C ALA A 33 -14.14 -19.13 -19.37
N ASP A 34 -13.46 -20.28 -19.34
CA ASP A 34 -12.88 -20.86 -18.13
C ASP A 34 -11.81 -19.93 -17.53
N PHE A 35 -10.91 -19.40 -18.36
CA PHE A 35 -9.85 -18.50 -17.91
C PHE A 35 -10.42 -17.23 -17.26
N GLN A 36 -11.33 -16.52 -17.92
CA GLN A 36 -11.91 -15.28 -17.35
C GLN A 36 -12.68 -15.55 -16.06
N GLN A 37 -13.35 -16.70 -15.93
CA GLN A 37 -13.99 -17.08 -14.67
C GLN A 37 -12.97 -17.34 -13.55
N ARG A 38 -11.88 -18.05 -13.83
CA ARG A 38 -10.82 -18.33 -12.85
C ARG A 38 -10.12 -17.05 -12.37
N VAL A 39 -9.95 -16.07 -13.25
CA VAL A 39 -9.36 -14.76 -12.91
C VAL A 39 -10.12 -14.06 -11.78
N VAL A 40 -11.46 -14.15 -11.76
CA VAL A 40 -12.29 -13.49 -10.74
C VAL A 40 -12.77 -14.42 -9.63
N ALA A 41 -12.69 -15.74 -9.80
CA ALA A 41 -13.17 -16.72 -8.82
C ALA A 41 -12.49 -16.61 -7.43
N GLY A 42 -11.25 -16.13 -7.39
CA GLY A 42 -10.50 -15.91 -6.16
C GLY A 42 -10.85 -14.61 -5.43
N LEU A 43 -11.56 -13.68 -6.08
CA LEU A 43 -11.88 -12.38 -5.50
C LEU A 43 -13.08 -12.52 -4.55
N ARG A 44 -12.78 -12.57 -3.25
CA ARG A 44 -13.79 -12.72 -2.20
C ARG A 44 -13.84 -11.51 -1.28
N LEU A 45 -15.05 -11.09 -0.96
CA LEU A 45 -15.29 -10.08 0.05
C LEU A 45 -15.51 -10.73 1.41
N ALA A 46 -14.92 -10.16 2.44
CA ALA A 46 -15.10 -10.57 3.84
C ALA A 46 -16.57 -10.63 4.25
N ASP A 47 -16.94 -11.57 5.12
CA ASP A 47 -18.34 -11.88 5.45
C ASP A 47 -19.11 -10.70 6.07
N ASP A 48 -18.42 -9.80 6.75
CA ASP A 48 -18.98 -8.63 7.44
C ASP A 48 -19.16 -7.40 6.54
N VAL A 49 -18.74 -7.48 5.27
CA VAL A 49 -19.02 -6.43 4.27
C VAL A 49 -20.53 -6.29 4.07
N ALA A 50 -21.00 -5.04 4.04
CA ALA A 50 -22.42 -4.71 3.88
C ALA A 50 -23.02 -5.34 2.60
N ASP A 51 -24.23 -5.90 2.72
CA ASP A 51 -24.91 -6.62 1.64
C ASP A 51 -25.04 -5.80 0.36
N THR A 52 -25.30 -4.48 0.47
CA THR A 52 -25.39 -3.57 -0.67
C THR A 52 -24.09 -3.48 -1.45
N THR A 53 -22.96 -3.41 -0.75
CA THR A 53 -21.62 -3.43 -1.37
C THR A 53 -21.31 -4.82 -1.94
N ARG A 54 -21.63 -5.89 -1.22
CA ARG A 54 -21.41 -7.27 -1.68
C ARG A 54 -22.17 -7.57 -2.97
N GLN A 55 -23.47 -7.31 -3.00
CA GLN A 55 -24.30 -7.52 -4.19
C GLN A 55 -23.78 -6.71 -5.38
N ARG A 56 -23.35 -5.46 -5.17
CA ARG A 56 -22.79 -4.63 -6.25
C ARG A 56 -21.49 -5.23 -6.79
N PHE A 57 -20.63 -5.73 -5.91
CA PHE A 57 -19.39 -6.39 -6.30
C PHE A 57 -19.65 -7.69 -7.09
N GLU A 58 -20.54 -8.56 -6.59
CA GLU A 58 -20.93 -9.81 -7.25
C GLU A 58 -21.57 -9.60 -8.64
N GLN A 59 -22.36 -8.53 -8.79
CA GLN A 59 -22.88 -8.09 -10.08
C GLN A 59 -21.75 -7.74 -11.06
N LEU A 60 -20.70 -7.05 -10.60
CA LEU A 60 -19.56 -6.72 -11.45
C LEU A 60 -18.74 -7.96 -11.82
N CYS A 61 -18.54 -8.90 -10.89
CA CYS A 61 -17.90 -10.18 -11.19
C CYS A 61 -18.70 -10.97 -12.24
N THR A 62 -20.04 -10.99 -12.12
CA THR A 62 -20.91 -11.64 -13.11
C THR A 62 -20.86 -10.92 -14.46
N ALA A 63 -20.91 -9.59 -14.49
CA ALA A 63 -20.77 -8.84 -15.74
C ALA A 63 -19.40 -9.08 -16.41
N PHE A 64 -18.35 -9.22 -15.61
CA PHE A 64 -17.01 -9.56 -16.10
C PHE A 64 -16.97 -10.92 -16.79
N THR A 65 -17.55 -11.96 -16.18
CA THR A 65 -17.57 -13.30 -16.79
C THR A 65 -18.37 -13.31 -18.10
N HIS A 66 -19.44 -12.52 -18.18
CA HIS A 66 -20.21 -12.35 -19.41
C HIS A 66 -19.49 -11.49 -20.47
N GLY A 67 -18.39 -10.82 -20.13
CA GLY A 67 -17.58 -10.04 -21.07
C GLY A 67 -16.98 -10.86 -22.21
N VAL A 68 -16.90 -12.19 -22.03
CA VAL A 68 -16.54 -13.13 -23.11
C VAL A 68 -17.54 -13.08 -24.26
N LEU A 69 -18.82 -12.81 -23.99
CA LEU A 69 -19.88 -12.71 -25.01
C LEU A 69 -20.07 -11.27 -25.53
N CYS A 70 -19.64 -10.28 -24.76
CA CYS A 70 -19.74 -8.86 -25.14
C CYS A 70 -18.58 -8.09 -24.52
N TYR A 71 -17.57 -7.80 -25.34
CA TYR A 71 -16.31 -7.22 -24.87
C TYR A 71 -16.51 -5.86 -24.16
N GLU A 72 -17.50 -5.06 -24.56
CA GLU A 72 -17.84 -3.78 -23.93
C GLU A 72 -18.15 -3.92 -22.43
N LEU A 73 -18.60 -5.09 -21.97
CA LEU A 73 -18.83 -5.34 -20.55
C LEU A 73 -17.57 -5.20 -19.70
N PHE A 74 -16.37 -5.47 -20.23
CA PHE A 74 -15.13 -5.23 -19.48
C PHE A 74 -14.95 -3.74 -19.15
N THR A 75 -15.32 -2.86 -20.08
CA THR A 75 -15.27 -1.41 -19.87
C THR A 75 -16.31 -0.96 -18.87
N LEU A 76 -17.53 -1.49 -18.97
CA LEU A 76 -18.60 -1.22 -18.01
C LEU A 76 -18.26 -1.75 -16.61
N VAL A 77 -17.55 -2.86 -16.50
CA VAL A 77 -17.06 -3.39 -15.23
C VAL A 77 -16.02 -2.46 -14.63
N GLU A 78 -15.00 -2.04 -15.39
CA GLU A 78 -13.99 -1.11 -14.91
C GLU A 78 -14.63 0.19 -14.41
N ASP A 79 -15.50 0.82 -15.21
CA ASP A 79 -16.23 2.02 -14.81
C ASP A 79 -17.10 1.76 -13.56
N GLY A 80 -17.75 0.61 -13.54
CA GLY A 80 -18.56 0.12 -12.42
C GLY A 80 -17.77 -0.03 -11.12
N THR A 81 -16.50 -0.40 -11.18
CA THR A 81 -15.64 -0.51 -9.98
C THR A 81 -15.43 0.84 -9.31
N ARG A 82 -15.31 1.93 -10.09
CA ARG A 82 -15.13 3.29 -9.56
C ARG A 82 -16.35 3.76 -8.78
N LEU A 83 -17.54 3.40 -9.26
CA LEU A 83 -18.81 3.69 -8.57
C LEU A 83 -19.00 2.80 -7.34
N ALA A 84 -18.61 1.53 -7.42
CA ALA A 84 -18.70 0.59 -6.31
C ALA A 84 -17.75 0.97 -5.14
N LEU A 85 -16.57 1.53 -5.42
CA LEU A 85 -15.68 2.06 -4.38
C LEU A 85 -16.35 3.18 -3.58
N GLU A 86 -17.01 4.13 -4.25
CA GLU A 86 -17.73 5.19 -3.55
C GLU A 86 -18.87 4.61 -2.70
N GLN A 87 -19.61 3.62 -3.22
CA GLN A 87 -20.66 2.92 -2.45
C GLN A 87 -20.09 2.22 -1.20
N ALA A 88 -18.98 1.49 -1.33
CA ALA A 88 -18.34 0.79 -0.21
C ALA A 88 -17.91 1.75 0.90
N LEU A 89 -17.36 2.91 0.54
CA LEU A 89 -17.00 3.95 1.51
C LEU A 89 -18.23 4.54 2.22
N ARG A 90 -19.34 4.71 1.51
CA ARG A 90 -20.62 5.19 2.09
C ARG A 90 -21.18 4.19 3.09
N ASP A 91 -21.19 2.92 2.72
CA ASP A 91 -21.66 1.83 3.58
C ASP A 91 -20.76 1.73 4.83
N ARG A 92 -19.43 1.80 4.64
CA ARG A 92 -18.48 1.80 5.76
C ARG A 92 -18.66 3.00 6.68
N PHE A 93 -18.90 4.20 6.12
CA PHE A 93 -19.19 5.40 6.89
C PHE A 93 -20.46 5.24 7.75
N ALA A 94 -21.53 4.69 7.16
CA ALA A 94 -22.78 4.45 7.87
C ALA A 94 -22.60 3.46 9.02
N VAL A 95 -21.88 2.35 8.79
CA VAL A 95 -21.56 1.36 9.83
C VAL A 95 -20.71 1.96 10.95
N HIS A 96 -19.67 2.72 10.60
CA HIS A 96 -18.77 3.33 11.59
C HIS A 96 -19.50 4.32 12.53
N HIS A 97 -20.48 5.06 12.01
CA HIS A 97 -21.26 6.03 12.78
C HIS A 97 -22.62 5.51 13.23
N GLN A 98 -22.89 4.20 13.11
CA GLN A 98 -24.18 3.62 13.45
C GLN A 98 -24.53 3.89 14.91
N GLY A 99 -25.73 4.44 15.14
CA GLY A 99 -26.19 4.82 16.48
C GLY A 99 -25.51 6.05 17.08
N ARG A 100 -24.67 6.76 16.32
CA ARG A 100 -24.00 8.00 16.74
C ARG A 100 -24.44 9.18 15.87
N ASN A 101 -24.26 10.38 16.40
CA ASN A 101 -24.41 11.62 15.65
C ASN A 101 -23.05 12.05 15.11
N VAL A 102 -23.00 12.42 13.83
CA VAL A 102 -21.85 13.10 13.24
C VAL A 102 -21.98 14.59 13.52
N GLU A 103 -20.94 15.18 14.13
CA GLU A 103 -20.84 16.63 14.29
C GLU A 103 -20.37 17.26 12.97
N VAL A 104 -21.20 18.16 12.43
CA VAL A 104 -20.93 18.89 11.18
C VAL A 104 -20.89 20.39 11.47
N ARG A 105 -19.76 21.04 11.19
CA ARG A 105 -19.60 22.48 11.29
C ARG A 105 -19.89 23.14 9.95
N ASP A 106 -20.68 24.20 9.97
CA ASP A 106 -20.97 25.02 8.79
C ASP A 106 -20.00 26.20 8.64
N SER A 107 -20.13 26.93 7.53
CA SER A 107 -19.31 28.10 7.23
C SER A 107 -19.42 29.25 8.25
N ARG A 108 -20.44 29.25 9.11
CA ARG A 108 -20.65 30.24 10.19
C ARG A 108 -20.15 29.71 11.53
N GLY A 109 -19.54 28.53 11.56
CA GLY A 109 -19.06 27.89 12.77
C GLY A 109 -20.15 27.21 13.61
N ARG A 110 -21.41 27.13 13.12
CA ARG A 110 -22.48 26.44 13.84
C ARG A 110 -22.30 24.93 13.68
N ILE A 111 -22.43 24.22 14.79
CA ILE A 111 -22.34 22.75 14.85
C ILE A 111 -23.74 22.16 14.73
N HIS A 112 -23.90 21.27 13.76
CA HIS A 112 -25.10 20.48 13.51
C HIS A 112 -24.80 19.03 13.91
N ARG A 113 -25.73 18.37 14.60
CA ARG A 113 -25.61 16.94 14.95
C ARG A 113 -26.53 16.15 14.04
N ILE A 114 -25.95 15.35 13.16
CA ILE A 114 -26.71 14.58 12.18
C ILE A 114 -26.67 13.09 12.57
N PRO A 115 -27.81 12.46 12.89
CA PRO A 115 -27.85 11.02 13.14
C PRO A 115 -27.57 10.25 11.85
N VAL A 116 -26.84 9.13 11.97
CA VAL A 116 -26.53 8.24 10.83
C VAL A 116 -27.28 6.92 11.00
N SER A 117 -28.41 6.81 10.31
CA SER A 117 -29.21 5.59 10.13
C SER A 117 -28.77 4.85 8.86
N ASN A 118 -28.59 5.59 7.78
CA ASN A 118 -28.06 5.17 6.49
C ASN A 118 -27.36 6.37 5.81
N TYR A 119 -26.49 6.09 4.84
CA TYR A 119 -25.73 7.14 4.18
C TYR A 119 -26.59 8.11 3.35
N PRO A 120 -27.58 7.67 2.54
CA PRO A 120 -28.42 8.58 1.77
C PRO A 120 -29.09 9.65 2.64
N GLU A 121 -29.74 9.27 3.75
CA GLU A 121 -30.40 10.22 4.64
C GLU A 121 -29.42 11.22 5.27
N PHE A 122 -28.25 10.74 5.70
CA PHE A 122 -27.19 11.59 6.20
C PHE A 122 -26.72 12.60 5.14
N PHE A 123 -26.47 12.15 3.91
CA PHE A 123 -26.00 12.99 2.81
C PHE A 123 -27.03 14.07 2.43
N GLU A 124 -28.32 13.72 2.44
CA GLU A 124 -29.44 14.63 2.17
C GLU A 124 -29.55 15.77 3.20
N ARG A 125 -29.11 15.53 4.43
CA ARG A 125 -28.99 16.56 5.48
C ARG A 125 -27.69 17.35 5.32
N LEU A 126 -26.58 16.67 5.04
CA LEU A 126 -25.26 17.27 4.82
C LEU A 126 -25.28 18.30 3.67
N ARG A 127 -25.93 17.99 2.54
CA ARG A 127 -26.00 18.89 1.38
C ARG A 127 -26.70 20.22 1.63
N LYS A 128 -27.51 20.31 2.70
CA LYS A 128 -28.18 21.55 3.12
C LYS A 128 -27.25 22.47 3.93
N ILE A 129 -26.10 21.97 4.35
CA ILE A 129 -25.11 22.70 5.13
C ILE A 129 -24.08 23.33 4.17
N GLY A 130 -23.86 24.63 4.31
CA GLY A 130 -22.88 25.36 3.49
C GLY A 130 -21.44 25.10 3.94
N ARG A 131 -20.61 24.56 3.04
CA ARG A 131 -19.18 24.20 3.27
C ARG A 131 -18.99 23.32 4.51
N PRO A 132 -19.57 22.11 4.53
CA PRO A 132 -19.56 21.27 5.71
C PRO A 132 -18.15 20.76 6.04
N GLU A 133 -17.84 20.78 7.33
CA GLU A 133 -16.69 20.13 7.91
C GLU A 133 -17.17 19.10 8.94
N ILE A 134 -16.58 17.90 8.94
CA ILE A 134 -16.83 16.91 10.00
C ILE A 134 -15.65 16.87 10.96
N ARG A 135 -15.95 16.52 12.20
CA ARG A 135 -14.92 16.28 13.21
C ARG A 135 -14.31 14.90 13.00
N MET A 136 -12.99 14.83 12.83
CA MET A 136 -12.25 13.59 12.60
C MET A 136 -11.71 13.05 13.92
N GLU A 137 -12.06 11.81 14.26
CA GLU A 137 -11.45 11.09 15.40
C GLU A 137 -10.14 10.41 14.95
N PRO A 138 -9.16 10.19 15.86
CA PRO A 138 -9.12 10.62 17.27
C PRO A 138 -8.61 12.06 17.47
N ALA A 139 -8.03 12.70 16.44
CA ALA A 139 -7.40 14.02 16.57
C ALA A 139 -8.38 15.13 17.01
N GLY A 140 -9.66 14.97 16.71
CA GLY A 140 -10.70 15.94 17.02
C GLY A 140 -10.72 17.14 16.07
N ASP A 141 -9.95 17.10 14.99
CA ASP A 141 -9.79 18.17 14.01
C ASP A 141 -11.01 18.30 13.09
N TRP A 142 -11.35 19.54 12.76
CA TRP A 142 -12.37 19.83 11.77
C TRP A 142 -11.80 19.72 10.36
N THR A 143 -12.46 18.91 9.53
CA THR A 143 -12.02 18.66 8.16
C THR A 143 -13.18 18.83 7.20
N ARG A 144 -12.96 19.65 6.16
CA ARG A 144 -13.89 19.78 5.03
C ARG A 144 -14.28 18.41 4.47
N PHE A 145 -15.57 18.19 4.33
CA PHE A 145 -16.12 16.90 3.94
C PHE A 145 -17.29 17.09 2.98
N SER A 146 -17.10 16.70 1.72
CA SER A 146 -18.13 16.85 0.69
C SER A 146 -19.23 15.78 0.75
N GLY A 147 -19.03 14.70 1.51
CA GLY A 147 -19.88 13.51 1.43
C GLY A 147 -19.79 12.74 0.10
N MET A 148 -18.77 13.03 -0.72
CA MET A 148 -18.49 12.35 -1.98
C MET A 148 -17.15 11.62 -1.89
N LEU A 149 -16.80 10.84 -2.91
CA LEU A 149 -15.58 10.00 -2.98
C LEU A 149 -14.33 10.63 -2.33
N ALA A 150 -13.94 11.85 -2.72
CA ALA A 150 -12.74 12.51 -2.16
C ALA A 150 -12.85 12.80 -0.65
N GLY A 151 -14.03 13.22 -0.17
CA GLY A 151 -14.27 13.44 1.25
C GLY A 151 -14.29 12.14 2.04
N LEU A 152 -14.85 11.09 1.45
CA LEU A 152 -14.93 9.74 2.02
C LEU A 152 -13.56 9.05 2.11
N LEU A 153 -12.74 9.11 1.06
CA LEU A 153 -11.35 8.59 1.08
C LEU A 153 -10.54 9.29 2.17
N LYS A 154 -10.63 10.63 2.23
CA LYS A 154 -9.96 11.42 3.27
C LYS A 154 -10.44 11.04 4.67
N TRP A 155 -11.75 10.87 4.86
CA TRP A 155 -12.31 10.41 6.13
C TRP A 155 -11.77 9.02 6.49
N ALA A 156 -11.85 8.04 5.59
CA ALA A 156 -11.44 6.67 5.85
C ALA A 156 -9.96 6.59 6.25
N ARG A 157 -9.08 7.34 5.56
CA ARG A 157 -7.66 7.44 5.91
C ARG A 157 -7.44 8.07 7.30
N ARG A 158 -8.16 9.14 7.63
CA ARG A 158 -8.05 9.81 8.94
C ARG A 158 -8.58 8.95 10.09
N GLN A 159 -9.53 8.05 9.80
CA GLN A 159 -10.00 7.02 10.74
C GLN A 159 -9.08 5.78 10.79
N GLY A 160 -7.96 5.75 10.06
CA GLY A 160 -7.05 4.61 10.01
C GLY A 160 -7.60 3.40 9.25
N LEU A 161 -8.66 3.57 8.45
CA LEU A 161 -9.28 2.50 7.65
C LEU A 161 -8.58 2.29 6.30
N LEU A 162 -7.75 3.24 5.87
CA LEU A 162 -6.93 3.15 4.67
C LEU A 162 -5.49 3.51 5.03
N ARG A 163 -4.56 2.61 4.69
CA ARG A 163 -3.12 2.78 4.93
C ARG A 163 -2.32 2.94 3.64
N GLY A 164 -1.04 3.22 3.78
CA GLY A 164 -0.08 3.29 2.70
C GLY A 164 -0.03 4.66 2.02
N GLN A 165 1.18 5.22 1.94
CA GLN A 165 1.46 6.51 1.33
C GLN A 165 1.42 6.46 -0.20
N ARG A 166 1.77 5.33 -0.81
CA ARG A 166 1.69 5.11 -2.27
C ARG A 166 0.24 4.99 -2.71
N ASN A 167 -0.60 4.32 -1.93
CA ASN A 167 -2.04 4.26 -2.19
C ASN A 167 -2.68 5.65 -2.09
N ARG A 168 -2.25 6.47 -1.12
CA ARG A 168 -2.72 7.85 -1.01
C ARG A 168 -2.50 8.64 -2.30
N SER A 169 -1.35 8.45 -2.95
CA SER A 169 -1.03 9.12 -4.21
C SER A 169 -1.94 8.71 -5.38
N LEU A 170 -2.66 7.58 -5.28
CA LEU A 170 -3.64 7.13 -6.27
C LEU A 170 -5.04 7.71 -6.04
N GLU A 171 -5.34 8.25 -4.87
CA GLU A 171 -6.67 8.78 -4.54
C GLU A 171 -7.13 9.91 -5.47
N PRO A 172 -6.28 10.89 -5.85
CA PRO A 172 -6.66 11.89 -6.85
C PRO A 172 -7.01 11.26 -8.20
N THR A 173 -6.26 10.23 -8.62
CA THR A 173 -6.53 9.50 -9.86
C THR A 173 -7.87 8.76 -9.79
N HIS A 174 -8.21 8.14 -8.66
CA HIS A 174 -9.54 7.54 -8.48
C HIS A 174 -10.67 8.57 -8.61
N GLN A 175 -10.47 9.79 -8.09
CA GLN A 175 -11.43 10.87 -8.25
C GLN A 175 -11.57 11.32 -9.72
N GLU A 176 -10.45 11.50 -10.42
CA GLU A 176 -10.44 11.89 -11.84
C GLU A 176 -11.13 10.85 -12.71
N LEU A 177 -10.80 9.58 -12.53
CA LEU A 177 -11.42 8.47 -13.26
C LEU A 177 -12.92 8.38 -12.97
N ARG A 178 -13.33 8.48 -11.70
CA ARG A 178 -14.76 8.49 -11.34
C ARG A 178 -15.50 9.66 -11.98
N ASN A 179 -14.88 10.84 -12.06
CA ASN A 179 -15.47 12.00 -12.72
C ASN A 179 -15.56 11.81 -14.23
N MET A 180 -14.58 11.17 -14.85
CA MET A 180 -14.62 10.82 -16.28
C MET A 180 -15.81 9.90 -16.57
N VAL A 181 -16.03 8.87 -15.76
CA VAL A 181 -17.21 7.99 -15.85
C VAL A 181 -18.51 8.77 -15.71
N ALA A 182 -18.55 9.76 -14.80
CA ALA A 182 -19.76 10.56 -14.56
C ALA A 182 -20.05 11.59 -15.66
N HIS A 183 -19.04 12.05 -16.40
CA HIS A 183 -19.18 13.15 -17.37
C HIS A 183 -18.99 12.74 -18.84
N GLY A 184 -18.53 11.50 -19.07
CA GLY A 184 -18.68 10.77 -20.33
C GLY A 184 -17.76 11.19 -21.47
N THR A 185 -16.85 10.28 -21.84
CA THR A 185 -16.26 10.17 -23.19
C THR A 185 -16.18 8.69 -23.52
N TYR A 186 -16.44 8.29 -24.78
CA TYR A 186 -16.29 6.90 -25.17
C TYR A 186 -14.84 6.44 -24.97
N HIS A 187 -14.66 5.30 -24.30
CA HIS A 187 -13.38 4.62 -24.13
C HIS A 187 -13.59 3.11 -24.15
N LEU A 188 -12.51 2.36 -24.30
CA LEU A 188 -12.53 0.90 -24.33
C LEU A 188 -11.34 0.38 -23.53
N THR A 189 -11.59 -0.54 -22.61
CA THR A 189 -10.55 -1.17 -21.78
C THR A 189 -10.27 -2.62 -22.18
N THR A 190 -9.36 -3.27 -21.47
CA THR A 190 -9.03 -4.69 -21.65
C THR A 190 -9.60 -5.57 -20.53
N PRO A 191 -9.81 -6.88 -20.77
CA PRO A 191 -10.17 -7.82 -19.70
C PRO A 191 -9.15 -7.81 -18.55
N VAL A 192 -7.87 -7.58 -18.85
CA VAL A 192 -6.78 -7.53 -17.87
C VAL A 192 -6.93 -6.33 -16.93
N ASP A 193 -7.24 -5.15 -17.48
CA ASP A 193 -7.40 -3.93 -16.68
C ASP A 193 -8.71 -3.93 -15.89
N ALA A 194 -9.78 -4.51 -16.45
CA ALA A 194 -11.03 -4.73 -15.74
C ALA A 194 -10.87 -5.71 -14.58
N ALA A 195 -10.15 -6.83 -14.78
CA ALA A 195 -9.83 -7.79 -13.72
C ALA A 195 -8.96 -7.16 -12.63
N ARG A 196 -7.94 -6.38 -13.00
CA ARG A 196 -7.11 -5.64 -12.05
C ARG A 196 -7.94 -4.68 -11.21
N SER A 197 -8.85 -3.94 -11.85
CA SER A 197 -9.75 -3.01 -11.16
C SER A 197 -10.71 -3.72 -10.20
N LEU A 198 -11.20 -4.91 -10.54
CA LEU A 198 -11.99 -5.74 -9.62
C LEU A 198 -11.17 -6.24 -8.44
N SER A 199 -9.93 -6.67 -8.67
CA SER A 199 -9.02 -7.11 -7.62
C SER A 199 -8.69 -5.98 -6.64
N ASP A 200 -8.30 -4.82 -7.17
CA ASP A 200 -8.03 -3.59 -6.40
C ASP A 200 -9.27 -3.15 -5.59
N LEU A 201 -10.47 -3.26 -6.18
CA LEU A 201 -11.72 -2.96 -5.50
C LEU A 201 -11.98 -3.93 -4.35
N ALA A 202 -11.85 -5.25 -4.58
CA ALA A 202 -12.04 -6.26 -3.55
C ALA A 202 -11.07 -6.06 -2.37
N GLU A 203 -9.81 -5.81 -2.69
CA GLU A 203 -8.77 -5.52 -1.71
C GLU A 203 -9.09 -4.25 -0.88
N THR A 204 -9.53 -3.17 -1.55
CA THR A 204 -9.91 -1.92 -0.88
C THR A 204 -11.14 -2.13 0.02
N ILE A 205 -12.16 -2.84 -0.46
CA ILE A 205 -13.37 -3.14 0.32
C ILE A 205 -13.00 -3.97 1.56
N ASN A 206 -12.25 -5.06 1.39
CA ASN A 206 -11.82 -5.89 2.52
C ASN A 206 -11.04 -5.07 3.54
N HIS A 207 -10.12 -4.21 3.07
CA HIS A 207 -9.32 -3.38 3.96
C HIS A 207 -10.17 -2.36 4.74
N LEU A 208 -11.19 -1.76 4.11
CA LEU A 208 -12.13 -0.87 4.80
C LEU A 208 -12.83 -1.57 5.98
N TRP A 209 -13.07 -2.89 5.88
CA TRP A 209 -13.62 -3.73 6.94
C TRP A 209 -12.56 -4.38 7.85
N GLY A 210 -11.29 -3.97 7.73
CA GLY A 210 -10.20 -4.43 8.58
C GLY A 210 -9.62 -5.78 8.18
N GLN A 211 -10.00 -6.31 7.02
CA GLN A 211 -9.46 -7.56 6.49
C GLN A 211 -8.28 -7.28 5.56
N GLN A 212 -7.19 -7.99 5.79
CA GLN A 212 -5.98 -7.89 4.99
C GLN A 212 -6.03 -8.88 3.84
N THR A 213 -5.43 -8.54 2.70
CA THR A 213 -5.44 -9.40 1.51
C THR A 213 -4.05 -10.03 1.30
N PRO A 214 -3.88 -11.35 1.52
CA PRO A 214 -2.62 -12.03 1.21
C PRO A 214 -2.24 -11.85 -0.26
N GLY A 215 -1.00 -11.44 -0.53
CA GLY A 215 -0.53 -11.15 -1.89
C GLY A 215 -1.20 -9.93 -2.55
N GLY A 216 -1.94 -9.14 -1.77
CA GLY A 216 -2.60 -7.92 -2.23
C GLY A 216 -1.61 -6.88 -2.78
N ARG A 217 -2.08 -6.04 -3.70
CA ARG A 217 -1.24 -5.05 -4.39
C ARG A 217 -1.29 -3.69 -3.70
N LEU A 218 -2.47 -3.30 -3.22
CA LEU A 218 -2.71 -1.99 -2.61
C LEU A 218 -2.57 -2.06 -1.08
N TYR A 219 -3.33 -2.93 -0.45
CA TYR A 219 -3.39 -3.18 1.00
C TYR A 219 -2.99 -4.63 1.31
N PRO A 220 -1.76 -5.07 0.96
CA PRO A 220 -1.26 -6.40 1.27
C PRO A 220 -1.37 -6.72 2.76
N ALA A 221 -1.61 -7.99 3.07
CA ALA A 221 -1.33 -8.53 4.39
C ALA A 221 0.17 -8.40 4.75
N PRO A 222 0.52 -8.41 6.04
CA PRO A 222 1.90 -8.52 6.49
C PRO A 222 2.65 -9.58 5.69
N VAL A 223 3.85 -9.23 5.23
CA VAL A 223 4.68 -10.10 4.40
C VAL A 223 5.51 -11.00 5.30
N GLU A 224 5.68 -12.24 4.89
CA GLU A 224 6.56 -13.17 5.58
C GLU A 224 8.02 -12.80 5.34
N ARG A 225 8.80 -12.76 6.41
CA ARG A 225 10.24 -12.61 6.36
C ARG A 225 10.87 -13.88 6.92
N SER A 226 11.76 -14.46 6.13
CA SER A 226 12.57 -15.62 6.52
C SER A 226 14.01 -15.17 6.73
N VAL A 227 14.86 -16.08 7.20
CA VAL A 227 16.28 -15.79 7.32
C VAL A 227 16.98 -16.07 6.01
N VAL A 228 17.66 -15.05 5.51
CA VAL A 228 18.37 -15.02 4.25
C VAL A 228 19.85 -14.86 4.55
N ALA A 229 20.66 -15.70 3.91
CA ALA A 229 22.11 -15.56 3.90
C ALA A 229 22.51 -14.71 2.70
N ILE A 230 23.27 -13.64 2.94
CA ILE A 230 23.87 -12.81 1.90
C ILE A 230 25.38 -12.98 2.02
N GLY A 231 26.02 -13.47 0.97
CA GLY A 231 27.45 -13.74 0.92
C GLY A 231 28.15 -12.90 -0.14
N TRP A 232 29.38 -12.47 0.10
CA TRP A 232 30.24 -11.85 -0.93
C TRP A 232 31.66 -12.40 -0.87
N SER A 233 32.28 -12.53 -2.04
CA SER A 233 33.67 -12.98 -2.15
C SER A 233 34.64 -11.91 -1.65
N ALA A 234 35.84 -12.32 -1.24
CA ALA A 234 36.85 -11.40 -0.69
C ALA A 234 37.29 -10.30 -1.67
N ASP A 235 37.22 -10.56 -2.98
CA ASP A 235 37.49 -9.59 -4.04
C ASP A 235 36.28 -8.72 -4.41
N ALA A 236 35.14 -8.92 -3.73
CA ALA A 236 33.83 -8.31 -4.02
C ALA A 236 33.33 -8.51 -5.47
N GLY A 237 33.91 -9.48 -6.21
CA GLY A 237 33.53 -9.76 -7.60
C GLY A 237 32.21 -10.53 -7.73
N ARG A 238 31.77 -11.20 -6.66
CA ARG A 238 30.54 -11.98 -6.64
C ARG A 238 29.81 -11.80 -5.31
N THR A 239 28.52 -11.45 -5.38
CA THR A 239 27.59 -11.46 -4.25
C THR A 239 26.51 -12.49 -4.51
N VAL A 240 26.23 -13.33 -3.53
CA VAL A 240 25.25 -14.40 -3.57
C VAL A 240 24.20 -14.18 -2.48
N MET A 241 23.00 -14.70 -2.74
CA MET A 241 21.89 -14.65 -1.80
C MET A 241 21.13 -15.97 -1.86
N GLY A 242 20.77 -16.50 -0.70
CA GLY A 242 20.01 -17.74 -0.59
C GLY A 242 19.26 -17.80 0.73
N ARG A 243 18.29 -18.69 0.83
CA ARG A 243 17.67 -18.99 2.12
C ARG A 243 18.72 -19.59 3.05
N ALA A 244 18.73 -19.16 4.31
CA ALA A 244 19.73 -19.61 5.27
C ALA A 244 19.59 -21.11 5.62
N ASP A 245 18.39 -21.68 5.46
CA ASP A 245 18.10 -23.11 5.65
C ASP A 245 18.67 -24.02 4.54
N ARG A 246 19.28 -23.44 3.49
CA ARG A 246 19.97 -24.15 2.41
C ARG A 246 21.43 -23.72 2.25
N LEU A 247 21.99 -23.10 3.29
CA LEU A 247 23.35 -22.57 3.22
C LEU A 247 24.41 -23.69 3.10
N ASP A 248 24.10 -24.88 3.63
CA ASP A 248 24.89 -26.10 3.54
C ASP A 248 24.92 -26.73 2.13
N GLU A 249 23.88 -26.49 1.32
CA GLU A 249 23.74 -26.99 -0.05
C GLU A 249 24.64 -26.24 -1.08
N THR A 250 25.44 -25.26 -0.66
CA THR A 250 26.26 -24.44 -1.57
C THR A 250 27.63 -25.07 -1.83
N TYR A 251 27.92 -25.43 -3.08
CA TYR A 251 29.12 -26.18 -3.52
C TYR A 251 30.23 -25.33 -4.16
N ASP A 252 30.22 -23.99 -4.00
CA ASP A 252 31.26 -23.16 -4.60
C ASP A 252 32.58 -23.26 -3.81
N ASP A 253 33.70 -23.50 -4.51
CA ASP A 253 35.08 -23.44 -3.98
C ASP A 253 35.52 -22.01 -3.60
N ILE A 254 34.63 -21.02 -3.75
CA ILE A 254 34.91 -19.61 -3.48
C ILE A 254 34.62 -19.32 -2.02
N GLU A 255 35.58 -18.72 -1.33
CA GLU A 255 35.43 -18.28 0.05
C GLU A 255 34.58 -17.00 0.12
N PHE A 256 33.37 -17.14 0.66
CA PHE A 256 32.43 -16.03 0.86
C PHE A 256 32.41 -15.60 2.33
N THR A 257 32.30 -14.29 2.57
CA THR A 257 31.89 -13.72 3.85
C THR A 257 30.38 -13.55 3.86
N TYR A 258 29.71 -14.03 4.90
CA TYR A 258 28.26 -14.03 5.03
C TYR A 258 27.75 -13.12 6.13
N ILE A 259 26.56 -12.59 5.91
CA ILE A 259 25.67 -12.08 6.95
C ILE A 259 24.34 -12.83 6.90
N LEU A 260 23.67 -12.89 8.04
CA LEU A 260 22.31 -13.40 8.14
C LEU A 260 21.37 -12.24 8.46
N VAL A 261 20.30 -12.14 7.67
CA VAL A 261 19.28 -11.11 7.81
C VAL A 261 17.90 -11.76 7.82
N ARG A 262 16.98 -11.23 8.63
CA ARG A 262 15.56 -11.55 8.50
C ARG A 262 14.93 -10.57 7.52
N ALA A 263 14.49 -11.07 6.36
CA ALA A 263 14.00 -10.25 5.26
C ALA A 263 13.01 -11.01 4.36
N VAL A 264 12.32 -10.29 3.49
CA VAL A 264 11.57 -10.89 2.38
C VAL A 264 12.58 -11.39 1.35
N HIS A 265 12.62 -12.70 1.10
CA HIS A 265 13.64 -13.30 0.23
C HIS A 265 13.66 -12.70 -1.20
N ASP A 266 12.48 -12.45 -1.76
CA ASP A 266 12.32 -11.88 -3.10
C ASP A 266 12.29 -10.34 -3.12
N ASP A 267 12.79 -9.68 -2.07
CA ASP A 267 12.92 -8.22 -2.07
C ASP A 267 13.90 -7.78 -3.18
N PRO A 268 13.46 -6.95 -4.15
CA PRO A 268 14.29 -6.54 -5.28
C PRO A 268 15.50 -5.68 -4.87
N LYS A 269 15.56 -5.24 -3.62
CA LYS A 269 16.61 -4.40 -3.04
C LYS A 269 17.36 -5.08 -1.90
N LEU A 270 17.15 -6.38 -1.67
CA LEU A 270 17.83 -7.09 -0.57
C LEU A 270 19.36 -7.09 -0.72
N MET A 271 19.86 -7.11 -1.94
CA MET A 271 21.30 -7.04 -2.23
C MET A 271 21.94 -5.69 -1.88
N GLU A 272 21.14 -4.64 -1.61
CA GLU A 272 21.59 -3.32 -1.17
C GLU A 272 21.52 -3.18 0.37
N PHE A 273 21.41 -4.29 1.10
CA PHE A 273 21.23 -4.29 2.56
C PHE A 273 22.37 -3.58 3.30
N ASP A 274 21.99 -2.67 4.19
CA ASP A 274 22.86 -1.98 5.11
C ASP A 274 22.23 -2.06 6.51
N SER A 275 22.94 -2.70 7.45
CA SER A 275 22.45 -2.92 8.81
C SER A 275 22.08 -1.63 9.56
N ARG A 276 22.68 -0.49 9.21
CA ARG A 276 22.43 0.82 9.84
C ARG A 276 21.42 1.68 9.08
N ARG A 277 20.94 1.24 7.91
CA ARG A 277 20.07 2.01 7.02
C ARG A 277 18.87 1.18 6.58
N ALA A 278 17.80 1.86 6.20
CA ALA A 278 16.62 1.22 5.63
C ALA A 278 16.73 1.27 4.10
N THR A 279 17.57 0.42 3.49
CA THR A 279 17.85 0.45 2.03
C THR A 279 16.95 -0.48 1.22
N THR A 280 16.37 -1.50 1.87
CA THR A 280 15.53 -2.53 1.27
C THR A 280 14.11 -2.01 0.98
N ALA A 281 13.35 -2.71 0.11
CA ALA A 281 11.97 -2.34 -0.18
C ALA A 281 11.02 -2.71 0.97
N PHE A 282 11.31 -3.82 1.65
CA PHE A 282 10.61 -4.31 2.84
C PHE A 282 11.49 -4.22 4.08
N PRO A 283 10.91 -4.19 5.29
CA PRO A 283 11.70 -4.17 6.52
C PRO A 283 12.64 -5.37 6.65
N ALA A 284 13.95 -5.11 6.71
CA ALA A 284 14.97 -6.12 6.92
C ALA A 284 15.68 -5.90 8.26
N GLN A 285 16.01 -6.98 8.95
CA GLN A 285 16.68 -6.97 10.26
C GLN A 285 17.99 -7.74 10.18
N TYR A 286 19.09 -7.10 10.60
CA TYR A 286 20.36 -7.79 10.80
C TYR A 286 20.25 -8.77 11.97
N MET A 287 20.76 -10.00 11.78
CA MET A 287 20.75 -11.05 12.79
C MET A 287 22.17 -11.44 13.22
N TRP A 288 23.08 -11.63 12.25
CA TRP A 288 24.43 -12.11 12.50
C TRP A 288 25.42 -11.76 11.37
N GLY A 289 26.72 -11.77 11.68
CA GLY A 289 27.84 -11.61 10.75
C GLY A 289 28.54 -10.24 10.84
N PRO A 290 29.54 -9.96 9.98
CA PRO A 290 30.08 -10.83 8.97
C PRO A 290 30.82 -12.03 9.56
N GLY A 291 30.84 -13.15 8.85
CA GLY A 291 31.65 -14.32 9.20
C GLY A 291 31.69 -15.35 8.07
N THR A 292 32.38 -16.45 8.30
CA THR A 292 32.47 -17.58 7.36
C THR A 292 31.16 -18.36 7.29
N ARG A 293 31.02 -19.23 6.26
CA ARG A 293 29.87 -20.13 6.14
C ARG A 293 29.71 -21.03 7.37
N ASP A 294 30.80 -21.62 7.85
CA ASP A 294 30.77 -22.57 8.96
C ASP A 294 30.36 -21.88 10.27
N GLU A 295 30.80 -20.63 10.49
CA GLU A 295 30.35 -19.84 11.63
C GLU A 295 28.87 -19.44 11.53
N ALA A 296 28.37 -19.16 10.31
CA ALA A 296 26.95 -18.87 10.08
C ALA A 296 26.08 -20.10 10.38
N LEU A 297 26.48 -21.28 9.89
CA LEU A 297 25.82 -22.55 10.17
C LEU A 297 25.83 -22.86 11.67
N ALA A 298 26.99 -22.71 12.33
CA ALA A 298 27.09 -22.90 13.78
C ALA A 298 26.20 -21.92 14.57
N TRP A 299 25.99 -20.69 14.07
CA TRP A 299 25.05 -19.75 14.67
C TRP A 299 23.59 -20.19 14.48
N LEU A 300 23.21 -20.62 13.27
CA LEU A 300 21.87 -21.12 12.95
C LEU A 300 21.48 -22.35 13.79
N ASP A 301 22.43 -23.26 14.01
CA ASP A 301 22.21 -24.44 14.85
C ASP A 301 22.01 -24.09 16.33
N ARG A 302 22.71 -23.06 16.81
CA ARG A 302 22.65 -22.62 18.22
C ARG A 302 21.42 -21.76 18.52
N ASP A 303 21.05 -20.87 17.60
CA ASP A 303 19.97 -19.89 17.77
C ASP A 303 19.08 -19.89 16.52
N PRO A 304 18.25 -20.93 16.31
CA PRO A 304 17.45 -21.09 15.09
C PRO A 304 16.41 -19.96 15.00
N PRO A 305 16.61 -18.98 14.11
CA PRO A 305 15.73 -17.82 14.05
C PRO A 305 14.40 -18.20 13.40
N SER A 306 13.29 -17.78 14.01
CA SER A 306 11.97 -17.97 13.41
C SER A 306 11.69 -16.94 12.30
N ALA A 307 10.93 -17.36 11.30
CA ALA A 307 10.28 -16.43 10.38
C ALA A 307 9.26 -15.57 11.15
N ASP A 308 8.97 -14.39 10.62
CA ASP A 308 7.92 -13.52 11.15
C ASP A 308 7.08 -12.89 10.04
N LEU A 309 5.99 -12.23 10.45
CA LEU A 309 5.16 -11.42 9.58
C LEU A 309 5.42 -9.95 9.88
N CYS A 310 5.61 -9.15 8.85
CA CYS A 310 5.91 -7.73 8.98
C CYS A 310 5.00 -6.86 8.10
N ASP A 311 4.40 -5.84 8.70
CA ASP A 311 3.74 -4.79 7.94
C ASP A 311 4.78 -3.81 7.39
N HIS A 312 4.59 -3.40 6.15
CA HIS A 312 5.53 -2.54 5.42
C HIS A 312 4.86 -1.28 4.86
N LEU A 313 3.56 -1.08 5.11
CA LEU A 313 2.89 0.17 4.77
C LEU A 313 2.99 1.17 5.92
N ASP A 314 3.04 2.46 5.59
CA ASP A 314 3.12 3.55 6.56
C ASP A 314 4.28 3.41 7.58
N GLN A 315 5.40 2.82 7.15
CA GLN A 315 6.63 2.75 7.94
C GLN A 315 7.10 4.16 8.29
N VAL A 316 7.64 4.31 9.50
CA VAL A 316 8.29 5.56 9.91
C VAL A 316 9.80 5.36 9.88
N VAL A 317 10.47 6.15 9.04
CA VAL A 317 11.92 6.21 8.97
C VAL A 317 12.40 7.63 9.31
N VAL A 318 13.66 7.75 9.69
CA VAL A 318 14.30 9.03 9.90
C VAL A 318 15.40 9.28 8.87
N VAL A 319 15.50 10.53 8.41
CA VAL A 319 16.49 10.97 7.43
C VAL A 319 17.24 12.16 8.01
N ARG A 320 18.58 12.14 7.94
CA ARG A 320 19.44 13.21 8.42
C ARG A 320 19.91 14.08 7.26
N SER A 321 19.87 15.39 7.45
CA SER A 321 20.43 16.42 6.60
C SER A 321 21.50 17.20 7.37
N LEU A 322 22.74 17.19 6.87
CA LEU A 322 23.86 17.90 7.48
C LEU A 322 24.80 18.44 6.40
N GLY A 323 25.04 19.75 6.41
CA GLY A 323 25.98 20.38 5.47
C GLY A 323 25.62 20.17 4.00
N GLY A 324 24.33 20.16 3.66
CA GLY A 324 23.84 19.91 2.29
C GLY A 324 23.83 18.44 1.87
N ARG A 325 24.35 17.52 2.70
CA ARG A 325 24.27 16.07 2.46
C ARG A 325 23.01 15.50 3.09
N ILE A 326 22.27 14.72 2.31
CA ILE A 326 21.15 13.90 2.78
C ILE A 326 21.62 12.47 2.93
N ASP A 327 21.49 11.92 4.12
CA ASP A 327 21.85 10.53 4.39
C ASP A 327 20.73 9.57 3.95
N ALA A 328 21.10 8.30 3.73
CA ALA A 328 20.13 7.23 3.56
C ALA A 328 19.21 7.11 4.81
N PRO A 329 17.94 6.70 4.63
CA PRO A 329 16.98 6.57 5.72
C PRO A 329 17.46 5.54 6.73
N SER A 330 17.01 5.66 7.98
CA SER A 330 17.29 4.70 9.05
C SER A 330 16.03 4.45 9.87
N TYR A 331 15.91 3.26 10.46
CA TYR A 331 14.86 3.03 11.45
C TYR A 331 15.11 3.89 12.70
N PRO A 332 14.07 4.39 13.39
CA PRO A 332 14.24 5.30 14.52
C PRO A 332 15.07 4.70 15.67
N ALA A 333 14.87 3.42 16.00
CA ALA A 333 15.67 2.67 16.98
C ALA A 333 17.18 2.68 16.68
N ILE A 334 17.57 2.47 15.42
CA ILE A 334 18.97 2.49 14.98
C ILE A 334 19.53 3.91 15.05
N ALA A 335 18.73 4.92 14.65
CA ALA A 335 19.14 6.31 14.73
C ALA A 335 19.34 6.76 16.19
N ALA A 336 18.50 6.30 17.11
CA ALA A 336 18.59 6.57 18.54
C ALA A 336 19.88 6.00 19.17
N ALA A 337 20.37 4.87 18.67
CA ALA A 337 21.61 4.23 19.13
C ALA A 337 22.90 4.86 18.56
N ARG A 338 22.80 5.84 17.65
CA ARG A 338 23.99 6.46 17.06
C ARG A 338 24.81 7.23 18.10
N PRO A 339 26.16 7.24 18.00
CA PRO A 339 27.00 8.11 18.81
C PRO A 339 26.58 9.57 18.69
N ARG A 340 26.69 10.35 19.78
CA ARG A 340 26.24 11.77 19.82
C ARG A 340 26.82 12.63 18.70
N ALA A 341 28.07 12.37 18.28
CA ALA A 341 28.70 13.06 17.15
C ALA A 341 27.98 12.81 15.81
N GLU A 342 27.39 11.63 15.62
CA GLU A 342 26.60 11.28 14.44
C GLU A 342 25.14 11.74 14.53
N GLN A 343 24.68 12.22 15.69
CA GLN A 343 23.32 12.74 15.85
C GLN A 343 23.19 14.21 15.43
N ALA A 344 24.30 14.90 15.15
CA ALA A 344 24.27 16.29 14.69
C ALA A 344 23.60 16.46 13.32
N GLY A 345 22.88 17.56 13.13
CA GLY A 345 22.19 17.90 11.87
C GLY A 345 20.70 18.10 12.06
N ILE A 346 20.01 18.35 10.95
CA ILE A 346 18.54 18.43 10.90
C ILE A 346 18.03 17.05 10.54
N TRP A 347 17.16 16.52 11.38
CA TRP A 347 16.49 15.25 11.15
C TRP A 347 15.06 15.47 10.67
N HIS A 348 14.57 14.48 9.93
CA HIS A 348 13.20 14.40 9.44
C HIS A 348 12.63 13.04 9.82
N ALA A 349 11.53 12.99 10.56
CA ALA A 349 10.71 11.79 10.70
C ALA A 349 9.69 11.77 9.56
N VAL A 350 9.70 10.71 8.76
CA VAL A 350 8.88 10.61 7.55
C VAL A 350 8.15 9.27 7.54
N ARG A 351 6.84 9.32 7.32
CA ARG A 351 6.01 8.14 7.06
C ARG A 351 6.01 7.84 5.56
N VAL A 352 6.36 6.61 5.19
CA VAL A 352 6.51 6.11 3.80
C VAL A 352 6.23 4.61 3.72
N ASP A 353 5.89 4.11 2.54
CA ASP A 353 5.78 2.65 2.32
C ASP A 353 7.12 2.04 1.89
N ARG A 354 7.99 2.86 1.28
CA ARG A 354 9.35 2.47 0.90
C ARG A 354 10.33 3.49 1.46
N PRO A 355 11.34 3.08 2.24
CA PRO A 355 12.27 4.00 2.88
C PRO A 355 12.93 5.02 1.93
N LEU A 356 13.30 4.61 0.71
CA LEU A 356 13.95 5.50 -0.26
C LEU A 356 13.05 6.65 -0.75
N ASP A 357 11.72 6.52 -0.63
CA ASP A 357 10.78 7.62 -0.91
C ASP A 357 11.00 8.77 0.09
N ALA A 358 11.42 8.48 1.33
CA ALA A 358 11.73 9.49 2.35
C ALA A 358 12.99 10.27 2.00
N MET A 359 14.04 9.60 1.51
CA MET A 359 15.28 10.26 1.09
C MET A 359 15.02 11.22 -0.08
N SER A 360 14.30 10.74 -1.09
CA SER A 360 13.91 11.55 -2.25
C SER A 360 13.07 12.75 -1.84
N HIS A 361 12.10 12.55 -0.93
CA HIS A 361 11.27 13.64 -0.39
C HIS A 361 12.09 14.68 0.37
N VAL A 362 12.95 14.25 1.30
CA VAL A 362 13.76 15.17 2.12
C VAL A 362 14.76 15.95 1.26
N ARG A 363 15.33 15.33 0.23
CA ARG A 363 16.14 16.02 -0.77
C ARG A 363 15.35 17.13 -1.47
N ALA A 364 14.19 16.80 -2.04
CA ALA A 364 13.35 17.76 -2.75
C ALA A 364 12.88 18.91 -1.84
N VAL A 365 12.52 18.62 -0.58
CA VAL A 365 12.17 19.65 0.42
C VAL A 365 13.35 20.55 0.73
N THR A 366 14.56 19.99 0.87
CA THR A 366 15.77 20.76 1.21
C THR A 366 16.22 21.65 0.05
N GLU A 367 16.04 21.18 -1.18
CA GLU A 367 16.33 21.91 -2.42
C GLU A 367 15.25 22.94 -2.79
N GLY A 368 14.11 22.96 -2.08
CA GLY A 368 13.00 23.87 -2.36
C GLY A 368 12.22 23.51 -3.63
N THR A 369 12.22 22.23 -4.03
CA THR A 369 11.47 21.77 -5.21
C THR A 369 9.97 22.05 -5.05
N PRO A 370 9.31 22.70 -6.03
CA PRO A 370 7.89 23.01 -5.95
C PRO A 370 7.01 21.76 -5.74
N GLY A 371 5.94 21.93 -4.96
CA GLY A 371 4.93 20.87 -4.70
C GLY A 371 5.25 19.96 -3.50
N HIS A 372 6.51 19.87 -3.09
CA HIS A 372 6.90 19.18 -1.87
C HIS A 372 6.61 20.02 -0.63
N ARG A 373 6.04 19.39 0.41
CA ARG A 373 5.72 20.05 1.68
C ARG A 373 6.74 19.68 2.75
N PRO A 374 7.27 20.65 3.51
CA PRO A 374 8.21 20.37 4.60
C PRO A 374 7.54 19.67 5.79
N GLU A 375 6.23 19.82 5.95
CA GLU A 375 5.45 19.27 7.06
C GLU A 375 4.13 18.66 6.57
N GLY A 376 3.70 17.58 7.22
CA GLY A 376 2.49 16.85 6.93
C GLY A 376 2.53 16.09 5.59
N GLU A 377 1.34 15.78 5.09
CA GLU A 377 1.16 14.99 3.86
C GLU A 377 1.72 15.74 2.64
N CYS A 378 2.65 15.10 1.92
CA CYS A 378 3.15 15.61 0.65
C CYS A 378 2.14 15.35 -0.48
N ARG A 379 1.98 16.33 -1.37
CA ARG A 379 1.09 16.24 -2.53
C ARG A 379 1.79 15.74 -3.79
N SER A 380 3.12 15.78 -3.82
CA SER A 380 3.94 15.44 -4.99
C SER A 380 4.59 14.07 -4.91
N CYS A 381 4.65 13.46 -3.71
CA CYS A 381 5.26 12.14 -3.53
C CYS A 381 4.58 11.36 -2.40
N PRO A 382 4.76 10.03 -2.34
CA PRO A 382 4.17 9.17 -1.32
C PRO A 382 4.92 9.25 0.01
N ALA A 383 4.96 10.45 0.61
CA ALA A 383 5.59 10.71 1.89
C ALA A 383 4.76 11.66 2.75
N GLU A 384 4.86 11.52 4.07
CA GLU A 384 4.33 12.47 5.05
C GLU A 384 5.43 12.82 6.06
N THR A 385 5.78 14.10 6.15
CA THR A 385 6.73 14.54 7.19
C THR A 385 5.98 14.68 8.52
N LEU A 386 6.33 13.84 9.49
CA LEU A 386 5.74 13.84 10.83
C LEU A 386 6.37 14.93 11.70
N ALA A 387 7.68 15.13 11.57
CA ALA A 387 8.41 16.19 12.25
C ALA A 387 9.74 16.49 11.56
N LYS A 388 10.25 17.70 11.80
CA LYS A 388 11.57 18.18 11.41
C LYS A 388 12.22 18.86 12.61
N GLY A 389 13.48 18.56 12.90
CA GLY A 389 14.16 19.15 14.06
C GLY A 389 15.46 18.45 14.41
N ASP A 390 15.87 18.52 15.67
CA ASP A 390 16.93 17.66 16.19
C ASP A 390 16.45 16.20 16.32
N ILE A 391 17.38 15.30 16.67
CA ILE A 391 17.07 13.88 16.78
C ILE A 391 16.00 13.59 17.84
N THR A 392 15.96 14.36 18.94
CA THR A 392 15.00 14.15 20.03
C THR A 392 13.58 14.44 19.56
N VAL A 393 13.38 15.57 18.87
CA VAL A 393 12.07 15.97 18.31
C VAL A 393 11.55 14.92 17.33
N VAL A 394 12.40 14.42 16.42
CA VAL A 394 11.93 13.45 15.42
C VAL A 394 11.68 12.07 16.02
N LEU A 395 12.45 11.65 17.02
CA LEU A 395 12.22 10.37 17.72
C LEU A 395 10.92 10.43 18.52
N GLU A 396 10.59 11.55 19.17
CA GLU A 396 9.31 11.71 19.84
C GLU A 396 8.13 11.64 18.85
N ALA A 397 8.26 12.28 17.69
CA ALA A 397 7.25 12.20 16.64
C ALA A 397 7.11 10.78 16.08
N ALA A 398 8.23 10.07 15.86
CA ALA A 398 8.22 8.69 15.41
C ALA A 398 7.54 7.77 16.44
N ARG A 399 7.83 7.93 17.74
CA ARG A 399 7.18 7.19 18.82
C ARG A 399 5.67 7.44 18.88
N ARG A 400 5.24 8.69 18.76
CA ARG A 400 3.81 9.04 18.69
C ARG A 400 3.10 8.43 17.48
N ALA A 401 3.85 8.19 16.40
CA ALA A 401 3.37 7.49 15.21
C ALA A 401 3.47 5.96 15.31
N GLY A 402 3.87 5.40 16.47
CA GLY A 402 3.92 3.96 16.73
C GLY A 402 5.23 3.27 16.35
N ALA A 403 6.26 4.02 15.96
CA ALA A 403 7.55 3.44 15.62
C ALA A 403 8.37 3.07 16.87
N ASP A 404 9.14 1.99 16.77
CA ASP A 404 10.11 1.65 17.80
C ASP A 404 11.27 2.68 17.81
N THR A 405 11.54 3.21 19.00
CA THR A 405 12.57 4.22 19.26
C THR A 405 13.52 3.80 20.38
N GLU A 406 13.39 2.57 20.88
CA GLU A 406 14.35 2.01 21.82
C GLU A 406 15.71 1.86 21.10
N PRO A 407 16.82 2.37 21.67
CA PRO A 407 18.11 2.30 21.01
C PRO A 407 18.52 0.87 20.64
N LEU A 408 18.64 0.58 19.35
CA LEU A 408 19.10 -0.70 18.83
C LEU A 408 20.52 -0.56 18.24
N HIS A 409 21.49 -1.18 18.91
CA HIS A 409 22.87 -1.24 18.43
C HIS A 409 23.05 -2.38 17.42
N VAL A 410 23.48 -2.01 16.22
CA VAL A 410 23.84 -2.92 15.13
C VAL A 410 25.26 -2.61 14.65
N PRO A 411 26.02 -3.60 14.18
CA PRO A 411 27.35 -3.36 13.64
C PRO A 411 27.26 -2.52 12.35
N ASP A 412 28.38 -1.96 11.89
CA ASP A 412 28.42 -1.22 10.63
C ASP A 412 28.75 -2.18 9.49
N VAL A 413 27.71 -2.85 8.99
CA VAL A 413 27.82 -3.89 7.96
C VAL A 413 26.90 -3.57 6.80
N ARG A 414 27.45 -3.59 5.60
CA ARG A 414 26.74 -3.38 4.34
C ARG A 414 27.19 -4.41 3.32
N THR A 415 26.29 -4.77 2.43
CA THR A 415 26.66 -5.52 1.23
C THR A 415 27.60 -4.66 0.35
N PRO A 416 28.61 -5.25 -0.30
CA PRO A 416 29.59 -4.51 -1.12
C PRO A 416 29.00 -3.75 -2.31
#